data_AF-A0A3N5S8P9-F1
#
_entry.id   AF-A0A3N5S8P9-F1
#
_cell.length_a   1.000
_cell.length_b   1.000
_cell.length_c   1.000
_cell.angle_alpha   90.00
_cell.angle_beta   90.00
_cell.angle_gamma   90.00
#
_symmetry.space_group_name_H-M   'P 1'
#
loop_
_entity.id
_entity.type
_entity.pdbx_description
1 polymer ?
#
loop_
_entity_poly.entity_id
_entity_poly.type
_entity_poly.pdbx_seq_one_letter_code
_entity_poly.pdbx_strand_id
1 'polypeptide(L)'
;MHIGIDIGSISAKLVVTNGGEILHADYRYHRGDPAGTTAQLCRGARDAGFGRYRSLCVTGSGRNFIGDCLNADLVKNEITATWKAVRSLMPDAGSIVEIGGQDSK
;
A
#
# COMPACT_ATOMS: atom_id res chain seq x y z
N MET A 1 -14.69 -3.92 -1.63
CA MET A 1 -13.77 -2.94 -1.01
C MET A 1 -12.55 -3.63 -0.41
N HIS A 2 -11.36 -3.14 -0.75
CA HIS A 2 -10.06 -3.69 -0.35
C HIS A 2 -9.17 -2.57 0.18
N ILE A 3 -8.30 -2.88 1.13
CA ILE A 3 -7.24 -1.98 1.61
C ILE A 3 -5.90 -2.46 1.04
N GLY A 4 -5.13 -1.55 0.46
CA GLY A 4 -3.74 -1.76 0.06
C GLY A 4 -2.82 -0.87 0.88
N ILE A 5 -1.73 -1.42 1.40
CA ILE A 5 -0.70 -0.68 2.13
C ILE A 5 0.64 -0.88 1.42
N ASP A 6 1.33 0.21 1.10
CA ASP A 6 2.68 0.21 0.59
C ASP A 6 3.61 0.83 1.64
N ILE A 7 4.44 -0.01 2.26
CA ILE A 7 5.40 0.41 3.27
C ILE A 7 6.82 0.41 2.70
N GLY A 8 7.27 1.58 2.26
CA GLY A 8 8.62 1.81 1.78
C GLY A 8 9.63 2.07 2.91
N SER A 9 10.86 2.42 2.53
CA SER A 9 11.96 2.71 3.47
C SER A 9 11.86 4.07 4.19
N ILE A 10 11.05 5.01 3.65
CA ILE A 10 10.87 6.36 4.21
C ILE A 10 9.40 6.72 4.42
N SER A 11 8.48 6.07 3.68
CA SER A 11 7.06 6.41 3.66
C SER A 11 6.15 5.19 3.76
N ALA A 12 4.94 5.41 4.25
CA ALA A 12 3.84 4.46 4.26
C ALA A 12 2.67 5.08 3.49
N LYS A 13 2.03 4.28 2.65
CA LYS A 13 0.85 4.69 1.87
C LYS A 13 -0.28 3.71 2.15
N LEU A 14 -1.50 4.21 2.24
CA LEU A 14 -2.71 3.39 2.31
C LEU A 14 -3.67 3.83 1.23
N VAL A 15 -4.29 2.86 0.56
CA VAL A 15 -5.39 3.09 -0.39
C VAL A 15 -6.56 2.17 -0.05
N VAL A 16 -7.77 2.71 -0.12
CA VAL A 16 -9.03 1.95 -0.08
C VAL A 16 -9.61 1.96 -1.48
N THR A 17 -9.90 0.78 -2.02
CA THR A 17 -10.42 0.64 -3.38
C THR A 17 -11.68 -0.21 -3.44
N ASN A 18 -12.53 0.04 -4.44
CA ASN A 18 -13.67 -0.80 -4.76
C ASN A 18 -13.81 -0.95 -6.27
N GLY A 19 -13.56 -2.16 -6.80
CA GLY A 19 -13.68 -2.40 -8.24
C GLY A 19 -12.74 -1.55 -9.12
N GLY A 20 -11.59 -1.12 -8.59
CA GLY A 20 -10.63 -0.24 -9.29
C GLY A 20 -10.82 1.25 -8.99
N GLU A 21 -11.95 1.66 -8.42
CA GLU A 21 -12.15 3.02 -7.93
C GLU A 21 -11.41 3.25 -6.62
N ILE A 22 -10.72 4.39 -6.47
CA ILE A 22 -10.07 4.81 -5.23
C ILE A 22 -11.08 5.59 -4.40
N LEU A 23 -11.43 5.08 -3.23
CA LEU A 23 -12.37 5.70 -2.29
C LEU A 23 -11.67 6.54 -1.23
N HIS A 24 -10.43 6.18 -0.88
CA HIS A 24 -9.60 6.89 0.09
C HIS A 24 -8.13 6.61 -0.18
N ALA A 25 -7.28 7.61 0.04
CA ALA A 25 -5.83 7.47 -0.01
C ALA A 25 -5.19 8.37 1.04
N ASP A 26 -4.16 7.86 1.70
CA ASP A 26 -3.36 8.61 2.66
C ASP A 26 -1.88 8.22 2.50
N TYR A 27 -0.99 9.22 2.55
CA TYR A 27 0.45 9.10 2.36
C TYR A 27 1.15 9.80 3.51
N ARG A 28 2.07 9.10 4.17
CA ARG A 28 2.81 9.66 5.30
C ARG A 28 4.27 9.23 5.26
N TYR A 29 5.17 10.13 5.63
CA TYR A 29 6.53 9.74 5.99
C TYR A 29 6.52 9.03 7.33
N HIS A 30 7.09 7.83 7.41
CA HIS A 30 7.05 7.07 8.65
C HIS A 30 8.14 7.49 9.66
N ARG A 31 9.17 8.24 9.23
CA ARG A 31 10.21 8.83 10.10
C ARG A 31 10.80 7.84 11.13
N GLY A 32 11.14 6.64 10.68
CA GLY A 32 11.66 5.56 11.55
C GLY A 32 10.62 4.77 12.33
N ASP A 33 9.33 5.11 12.26
CA ASP A 33 8.22 4.37 12.91
C ASP A 33 7.20 3.85 11.87
N PRO A 34 7.56 2.79 11.10
CA PRO A 34 6.67 2.21 10.09
C PRO A 34 5.39 1.63 10.68
N ALA A 35 5.47 1.01 11.87
CA ALA A 35 4.32 0.36 12.51
C ALA A 35 3.31 1.41 13.01
N GLY A 36 3.79 2.41 13.77
CA GLY A 36 2.93 3.46 14.30
C GLY A 36 2.32 4.32 13.20
N THR A 37 3.09 4.63 12.15
CA THR A 37 2.57 5.36 10.98
C THR A 37 1.49 4.57 10.27
N THR A 38 1.70 3.26 10.06
CA THR A 38 0.67 2.39 9.45
C THR A 38 -0.58 2.32 10.31
N ALA A 39 -0.44 2.22 11.64
CA ALA A 39 -1.58 2.25 12.55
C ALA A 39 -2.36 3.57 12.46
N GLN A 40 -1.68 4.71 12.25
CA GLN A 40 -2.36 5.99 12.02
C GLN A 40 -3.10 6.03 10.68
N LEU A 41 -2.53 5.47 9.62
CA LEU A 41 -3.19 5.35 8.32
C LEU A 41 -4.48 4.51 8.44
N CYS A 42 -4.40 3.35 9.09
CA CYS A 42 -5.57 2.49 9.31
C CYS A 42 -6.65 3.18 10.16
N ARG A 43 -6.26 3.94 11.19
CA ARG A 43 -7.20 4.77 11.97
C ARG A 43 -7.86 5.83 11.09
N GLY A 44 -7.09 6.57 10.29
CA GLY A 44 -7.61 7.58 9.37
C GLY A 44 -8.63 7.00 8.39
N ALA A 45 -8.33 5.86 7.78
CA ALA A 45 -9.26 5.17 6.88
C ALA A 45 -10.55 4.74 7.59
N ARG A 46 -10.44 4.18 8.80
CA ARG A 46 -11.62 3.79 9.60
C ARG A 46 -12.47 5.00 9.96
N ASP A 47 -11.84 6.08 10.41
CA ASP A 47 -12.53 7.30 10.85
C ASP A 47 -13.19 8.02 9.64
N ALA A 48 -12.65 7.83 8.44
CA ALA A 48 -13.27 8.23 7.17
C ALA A 48 -14.41 7.30 6.69
N GLY A 49 -14.79 6.29 7.49
CA GLY A 49 -15.92 5.39 7.18
C GLY A 49 -15.53 4.05 6.55
N PHE A 50 -14.24 3.75 6.38
CA PHE A 50 -13.75 2.54 5.68
C PHE A 50 -13.32 1.41 6.63
N GLY A 51 -13.96 1.30 7.80
CA GLY A 51 -13.63 0.30 8.83
C GLY A 51 -14.01 -1.15 8.50
N ARG A 52 -14.82 -1.40 7.47
CA ARG A 52 -15.25 -2.73 7.03
C ARG A 52 -14.78 -3.01 5.61
N TYR A 53 -13.81 -3.90 5.44
CA TYR A 53 -13.23 -4.24 4.13
C TYR A 53 -13.22 -5.76 3.92
N ARG A 54 -13.05 -6.19 2.65
CA ARG A 54 -13.01 -7.61 2.27
C ARG A 54 -11.62 -8.22 2.41
N SER A 55 -10.58 -7.42 2.17
CA SER A 55 -9.20 -7.85 2.37
C SER A 55 -8.28 -6.67 2.64
N LEU A 56 -7.17 -6.94 3.32
CA LEU A 56 -6.04 -6.06 3.55
C LEU A 56 -4.78 -6.69 2.92
N CYS A 57 -4.17 -5.95 2.01
CA CYS A 57 -2.99 -6.38 1.27
C CYS A 57 -1.82 -5.45 1.57
N VAL A 58 -0.61 -5.99 1.72
CA VAL A 58 0.61 -5.21 2.05
C VAL A 58 1.72 -5.46 1.03
N THR A 59 2.40 -4.39 0.64
CA THR A 59 3.57 -4.38 -0.23
C THR A 59 4.63 -3.39 0.26
N GLY A 60 5.72 -3.23 -0.50
CA GLY A 60 6.88 -2.42 -0.12
C GLY A 60 7.99 -3.19 0.57
N SER A 61 9.03 -2.48 1.00
CA SER A 61 10.19 -3.05 1.69
C SER A 61 9.87 -3.54 3.11
N GLY A 62 9.00 -2.84 3.84
CA GLY A 62 8.55 -3.21 5.19
C GLY A 62 7.41 -4.24 5.25
N ARG A 63 7.01 -4.81 4.11
CA ARG A 63 5.73 -5.52 3.93
C ARG A 63 5.53 -6.74 4.83
N ASN A 64 6.59 -7.49 5.13
CA ASN A 64 6.48 -8.71 5.92
C ASN A 64 6.19 -8.34 7.38
N PHE A 65 6.98 -7.41 7.93
CA PHE A 65 6.80 -6.90 9.28
C PHE A 65 5.40 -6.30 9.48
N ILE A 66 4.97 -5.40 8.57
CA ILE A 66 3.64 -4.80 8.67
C ILE A 66 2.53 -5.83 8.39
N GLY A 67 2.75 -6.74 7.45
CA GLY A 67 1.84 -7.84 7.16
C GLY A 67 1.55 -8.70 8.39
N ASP A 68 2.60 -9.06 9.13
CA ASP A 68 2.49 -9.83 10.38
C ASP A 68 1.76 -9.02 11.46
N CYS A 69 2.10 -7.73 11.64
CA CYS A 69 1.42 -6.86 12.62
C CYS A 69 -0.08 -6.70 12.37
N LEU A 70 -0.51 -6.73 11.10
CA LEU A 70 -1.90 -6.52 10.69
C LEU A 70 -2.64 -7.81 10.38
N ASN A 71 -1.97 -8.97 10.44
CA ASN A 71 -2.49 -10.25 9.95
C ASN A 71 -3.06 -10.12 8.53
N ALA A 72 -2.26 -9.55 7.62
CA ALA A 72 -2.69 -9.22 6.27
C ALA A 72 -3.09 -10.48 5.47
N ASP A 73 -4.18 -10.38 4.70
CA ASP A 73 -4.66 -11.47 3.84
C ASP A 73 -3.67 -11.78 2.71
N LEU A 74 -2.87 -10.79 2.30
CA LEU A 74 -1.88 -10.95 1.23
C LEU A 74 -0.67 -10.04 1.44
N VAL A 75 0.51 -10.64 1.44
CA VAL A 75 1.80 -9.92 1.42
C VAL A 75 2.52 -10.21 0.10
N LYS A 76 2.83 -9.17 -0.67
CA LYS A 76 3.52 -9.31 -1.97
C LYS A 76 4.59 -8.26 -2.20
N ASN A 77 5.61 -8.64 -2.96
CA ASN A 77 6.69 -7.73 -3.36
C ASN A 77 6.15 -6.56 -4.21
N GLU A 78 6.71 -5.37 -4.00
CA GLU A 78 6.37 -4.12 -4.70
C GLU A 78 6.48 -4.26 -6.23
N ILE A 79 7.49 -4.96 -6.74
CA ILE A 79 7.66 -5.16 -8.19
C ILE A 79 6.44 -5.87 -8.79
N THR A 80 5.96 -6.93 -8.13
CA THR A 80 4.77 -7.66 -8.59
C THR A 80 3.50 -6.83 -8.44
N ALA A 81 3.37 -6.07 -7.36
CA ALA A 81 2.23 -5.20 -7.12
C ALA A 81 2.16 -4.07 -8.17
N THR A 82 3.26 -3.35 -8.39
CA THR A 82 3.42 -2.30 -9.39
C THR A 82 3.15 -2.84 -10.80
N TRP A 83 3.76 -3.97 -11.17
CA TRP A 83 3.53 -4.57 -12.49
C TRP A 83 2.05 -4.90 -12.71
N LYS A 84 1.38 -5.48 -11.70
CA LYS A 84 -0.04 -5.82 -11.80
C LYS A 84 -0.93 -4.58 -11.90
N ALA A 85 -0.60 -3.51 -11.16
CA ALA A 85 -1.30 -2.24 -11.24
C ALA A 85 -1.15 -1.60 -12.62
N VAL A 86 0.09 -1.51 -13.14
CA VAL A 86 0.37 -0.96 -14.47
C VAL A 86 -0.33 -1.76 -15.57
N ARG A 87 -0.29 -3.10 -15.54
CA ARG A 87 -1.01 -3.93 -16.53
C ARG A 87 -2.52 -3.71 -16.55
N SER A 88 -3.11 -3.32 -15.41
CA SER A 88 -4.54 -3.04 -15.31
C SER A 88 -4.90 -1.61 -15.70
N LEU A 89 -4.05 -0.62 -15.39
CA LEU A 89 -4.33 0.80 -15.60
C LEU A 89 -3.77 1.35 -16.91
N MET A 90 -2.67 0.78 -17.39
CA MET A 90 -1.90 1.21 -18.56
C MET A 90 -1.43 -0.05 -19.33
N PRO A 91 -2.35 -0.80 -19.97
CA PRO A 91 -2.03 -2.08 -20.61
C PRO A 91 -0.94 -1.96 -21.69
N ASP A 92 -0.86 -0.79 -22.35
CA ASP A 92 0.10 -0.49 -23.42
C ASP A 92 1.47 -0.02 -22.93
N ALA A 93 1.67 0.10 -21.61
CA ALA A 93 2.97 0.47 -21.07
C ALA A 93 4.03 -0.62 -21.36
N GLY A 94 5.08 -0.23 -22.08
CA GLY A 94 6.20 -1.12 -22.44
C GLY A 94 7.28 -1.25 -21.36
N SER A 95 7.41 -0.23 -20.51
CA SER A 95 8.41 -0.16 -19.43
C SER A 95 7.85 0.56 -18.21
N ILE A 96 8.39 0.25 -17.04
CA ILE A 96 8.07 0.90 -15.76
C ILE A 96 9.40 1.38 -15.18
N VAL A 97 9.42 2.62 -14.67
CA VAL A 97 10.57 3.17 -13.94
C VAL A 97 10.04 3.64 -12.59
N GLU A 98 10.50 3.04 -11.50
CA GLU A 98 10.10 3.40 -10.14
C GLU A 98 11.27 4.11 -9.43
N ILE A 99 11.07 5.38 -9.07
CA ILE A 99 12.05 6.17 -8.33
C ILE A 99 11.62 6.25 -6.86
N GLY A 100 12.29 5.48 -6.01
CA GLY A 100 12.05 5.46 -4.57
C GLY A 100 12.89 6.49 -3.81
N GLY A 101 12.67 6.56 -2.50
CA GLY A 101 13.38 7.50 -1.61
C GLY A 101 14.83 7.09 -1.28
N GLN A 102 15.16 5.81 -1.43
CA GLN A 102 16.49 5.27 -1.16
C GLN A 102 17.04 4.45 -2.34
N ASP A 103 16.18 3.70 -3.02
CA ASP A 103 16.54 2.90 -4.19
C ASP A 103 15.69 3.31 -5.41
N SER A 104 16.22 3.11 -6.62
CA SER A 104 15.44 3.15 -7.87
C SER A 104 15.43 1.75 -8.49
N LYS A 105 14.30 1.34 -9.06
CA LYS A 105 14.07 0.00 -9.63
C LYS A 105 13.32 0.06 -10.96
#